data_AF-A0AAD6V5R7-F1
#
_entry.id   AF-A0AAD6V5R7-F1
#
_cell.length_a   1.000
_cell.length_b   1.000
_cell.length_c   1.000
_cell.angle_alpha   90.00
_cell.angle_beta   90.00
_cell.angle_gamma   90.00
#
_symmetry.space_group_name_H-M   'P 1'
#
loop_
_entity.id
_entity.type
_entity.pdbx_description
1 polymer ?
#
loop_
_entity_poly.entity_id
_entity_poly.type
_entity_poly.pdbx_seq_one_letter_code
_entity_poly.pdbx_strand_id
1 'polypeptide(L)'
;MLADFGQLPGNASLTEGQVVTFFDTDYAGKGQELEAVPLPGVQADPPFLVNVTDPLLNVFSKTVHGFWTQLVRGTSASTLCNGVKCKSTLIPLNYMFIVPGGRFREQYYWDSFWIVDGLLDSQLFSIANDTLQNIMNELGRFSFTPNGGRIYCAPPCRSARLH
;
A
#
# COMPACT_ATOMS: atom_id res chain seq x y z
N MET A 1 20.07 -14.35 7.49
CA MET A 1 18.75 -14.93 7.83
C MET A 1 18.73 -16.45 8.00
N LEU A 2 18.59 -17.31 6.97
CA LEU A 2 18.40 -18.77 7.21
C LEU A 2 19.63 -19.44 7.86
N ALA A 3 20.83 -18.99 7.50
CA ALA A 3 22.06 -19.44 8.14
C ALA A 3 22.12 -18.99 9.62
N ASP A 4 21.77 -17.74 9.90
CA ASP A 4 21.76 -17.15 11.25
C ASP A 4 20.68 -17.80 12.13
N PHE A 5 19.52 -18.13 11.55
CA PHE A 5 18.47 -18.90 12.22
C PHE A 5 18.98 -20.30 12.62
N GLY A 6 19.76 -20.94 11.76
CA GLY A 6 20.39 -22.23 12.05
C GLY A 6 21.44 -22.19 13.17
N GLN A 7 21.90 -21.00 13.57
CA GLN A 7 22.82 -20.81 14.69
C GLN A 7 22.09 -20.59 16.02
N LEU A 8 20.76 -20.43 16.02
CA LEU A 8 20.00 -20.32 17.26
C LEU A 8 20.06 -21.64 18.05
N PRO A 9 20.22 -21.57 19.39
CA PRO A 9 20.19 -22.77 20.21
C PRO A 9 18.81 -23.44 20.13
N GLY A 10 18.77 -24.77 20.31
CA GLY A 10 17.52 -25.52 20.33
C GLY A 10 16.56 -25.07 21.44
N ASN A 11 15.28 -25.42 21.30
CA ASN A 11 14.18 -24.92 22.16
C ASN A 11 14.43 -25.00 23.69
N ALA A 12 15.26 -25.93 24.17
CA ALA A 12 15.56 -26.07 25.60
C ALA A 12 16.49 -24.97 26.15
N SER A 13 17.17 -24.20 25.31
CA SER A 13 18.14 -23.16 25.71
C SER A 13 17.95 -21.84 24.98
N LEU A 14 16.88 -21.73 24.18
CA LEU A 14 16.52 -20.51 23.46
C LEU A 14 15.93 -19.48 24.41
N THR A 15 16.50 -18.27 24.40
CA THR A 15 16.00 -17.13 25.17
C THR A 15 15.23 -16.16 24.28
N GLU A 16 14.27 -15.45 24.85
CA GLU A 16 13.54 -14.38 24.15
C GLU A 16 14.50 -13.32 23.57
N GLY A 17 15.54 -12.92 24.32
CA GLY A 17 16.52 -11.94 23.87
C GLY A 17 17.27 -12.35 22.60
N GLN A 18 17.56 -13.65 22.42
CA GLN A 18 18.18 -14.17 21.20
C GLN A 18 17.22 -14.14 20.00
N VAL A 19 15.93 -14.44 20.23
CA VAL A 19 14.89 -14.36 19.20
C VAL A 19 14.69 -12.91 18.75
N VAL A 20 14.63 -11.97 19.70
CA VAL A 20 14.51 -10.53 19.42
C VAL A 20 15.74 -10.02 18.67
N THR A 21 16.95 -10.39 19.12
CA THR A 21 18.19 -9.98 18.44
C THR A 21 18.26 -10.50 17.01
N PHE A 22 17.91 -11.78 16.80
CA PHE A 22 17.78 -12.35 15.46
C PHE A 22 16.79 -11.56 14.61
N PHE A 23 15.59 -11.28 15.15
CA PHE A 23 14.57 -10.53 14.43
C PHE A 23 15.05 -9.13 14.03
N ASP A 24 15.61 -8.36 14.97
CA ASP A 24 16.06 -6.99 14.73
C ASP A 24 17.28 -6.92 13.79
N THR A 25 18.10 -7.98 13.74
CA THR A 25 19.27 -8.07 12.85
C THR A 25 18.87 -8.46 11.43
N ASP A 26 17.94 -9.39 11.27
CA ASP A 26 17.61 -10.01 9.98
C ASP A 26 16.40 -9.43 9.28
N TYR A 27 15.52 -8.70 9.99
CA TYR A 27 14.28 -8.16 9.45
C TYR A 27 14.25 -6.63 9.54
N ALA A 28 14.02 -6.00 8.39
CA ALA A 28 13.73 -4.57 8.36
C ALA A 28 12.36 -4.28 8.98
N GLY A 29 12.25 -3.10 9.61
CA GLY A 29 11.01 -2.62 10.20
C GLY A 29 9.87 -2.55 9.20
N LYS A 30 8.64 -2.86 9.65
CA LYS A 30 7.45 -2.88 8.79
C LYS A 30 7.18 -1.48 8.20
N GLY A 31 6.82 -1.44 6.91
CA GLY A 31 6.27 -0.25 6.22
C GLY A 31 7.26 0.84 5.84
N GLN A 32 8.55 0.52 5.75
CA GLN A 32 9.55 1.44 5.19
C GLN A 32 9.46 1.54 3.64
N GLU A 33 8.70 0.65 3.01
CA GLU A 33 8.62 0.49 1.56
C GLU A 33 7.74 1.55 0.88
N LEU A 34 6.85 2.17 1.66
CA LEU A 34 5.95 3.24 1.20
C LEU A 34 6.22 4.53 1.96
N GLU A 35 6.04 5.65 1.27
CA GLU A 35 6.21 6.98 1.82
C GLU A 35 4.97 7.84 1.58
N ALA A 36 4.69 8.75 2.52
CA ALA A 36 3.70 9.79 2.29
C ALA A 36 4.24 10.76 1.24
N VAL A 37 3.41 11.10 0.26
CA VAL A 37 3.76 12.00 -0.83
C VAL A 37 2.80 13.20 -0.86
N PRO A 38 3.22 14.38 -1.33
CA PRO A 38 2.31 15.51 -1.47
C PRO A 38 1.20 15.20 -2.48
N LEU A 39 -0.06 15.53 -2.14
CA LEU A 39 -1.19 15.41 -3.06
C LEU A 39 -1.51 16.77 -3.69
N PRO A 40 -1.17 17.01 -4.97
CA PRO A 40 -1.51 18.26 -5.64
C PRO A 40 -3.01 18.34 -5.96
N GLY A 41 -3.54 19.56 -6.03
CA GLY A 41 -4.91 19.80 -6.51
C GLY A 41 -6.03 19.60 -5.48
N VAL A 42 -5.70 19.38 -4.20
CA VAL A 42 -6.71 19.31 -3.12
C VAL A 42 -7.29 20.70 -2.89
N GLN A 43 -8.60 20.83 -3.07
CA GLN A 43 -9.35 22.05 -2.80
C GLN A 43 -9.92 22.01 -1.38
N ALA A 44 -9.87 23.12 -0.64
CA ALA A 44 -10.41 23.14 0.72
C ALA A 44 -11.93 22.91 0.78
N ASP A 45 -12.63 23.32 -0.27
CA ASP A 45 -14.10 23.28 -0.37
C ASP A 45 -14.51 22.68 -1.73
N PRO A 46 -14.47 21.35 -1.87
CA PRO A 46 -14.83 20.68 -3.12
C PRO A 46 -16.31 20.85 -3.45
N PRO A 47 -16.70 20.87 -4.74
CA PRO A 47 -18.07 21.19 -5.16
C PRO A 47 -19.16 20.29 -4.58
N PHE A 48 -18.84 19.03 -4.26
CA PHE A 48 -19.83 18.10 -3.69
C PHE A 48 -20.38 18.59 -2.33
N LEU A 49 -19.63 19.40 -1.58
CA LEU A 49 -20.08 19.96 -0.30
C LEU A 49 -21.24 20.94 -0.45
N VAL A 50 -21.40 21.59 -1.60
CA VAL A 50 -22.50 22.54 -1.86
C VAL A 50 -23.85 21.85 -1.77
N ASN A 51 -23.90 20.55 -2.10
CA ASN A 51 -25.13 19.76 -2.08
C ASN A 51 -25.43 19.16 -0.70
N VAL A 52 -24.51 19.28 0.27
CA VAL A 52 -24.69 18.74 1.63
C VAL A 52 -25.29 19.83 2.52
N THR A 53 -26.62 19.77 2.68
CA THR A 53 -27.42 20.79 3.39
C THR A 53 -27.39 20.65 4.91
N ASP A 54 -27.24 19.43 5.41
CA ASP A 54 -27.11 19.18 6.85
C ASP A 54 -25.75 19.68 7.36
N PRO A 55 -25.70 20.60 8.35
CA PRO A 55 -24.44 21.18 8.83
C PRO A 55 -23.46 20.16 9.41
N LEU A 56 -23.98 19.13 10.11
CA LEU A 56 -23.14 18.09 10.71
C LEU A 56 -22.52 17.22 9.62
N LEU A 57 -23.33 16.80 8.64
CA LEU A 57 -22.85 16.00 7.50
C LEU A 57 -21.89 16.80 6.61
N ASN A 58 -22.09 18.11 6.48
CA ASN A 58 -21.19 18.97 5.73
C ASN A 58 -19.79 19.02 6.37
N VAL A 59 -19.73 19.27 7.68
CA VAL A 59 -18.46 19.28 8.44
C VAL A 59 -17.79 17.90 8.43
N PHE A 60 -18.58 16.82 8.59
CA PHE A 60 -18.07 15.47 8.49
C PHE A 60 -17.46 15.20 7.11
N SER A 61 -18.18 15.52 6.05
CA SER A 61 -17.74 15.34 4.66
C SER A 61 -16.47 16.12 4.34
N LYS A 62 -16.38 17.38 4.81
CA LYS A 62 -15.18 18.20 4.68
C LYS A 62 -13.98 17.59 5.42
N THR A 63 -14.22 17.02 6.60
CA THR A 63 -13.18 16.31 7.35
C THR A 63 -12.70 15.07 6.60
N VAL A 64 -13.63 14.28 6.05
CA VAL A 64 -13.32 13.09 5.23
C VAL A 64 -12.48 13.46 4.01
N HIS A 65 -12.85 14.53 3.29
CA HIS A 65 -12.07 15.04 2.16
C HIS A 65 -10.63 15.41 2.56
N GLY A 66 -10.43 15.96 3.77
CA GLY A 66 -9.11 16.27 4.29
C GLY A 66 -8.17 15.07 4.43
N PHE A 67 -8.71 13.85 4.59
CA PHE A 67 -7.90 12.65 4.78
C PHE A 67 -7.16 12.20 3.52
N TRP A 68 -7.54 12.64 2.31
CA TRP A 68 -6.82 12.24 1.09
C TRP A 68 -5.32 12.57 1.15
N THR A 69 -4.98 13.74 1.68
CA THR A 69 -3.59 14.17 1.90
C THR A 69 -2.81 13.30 2.89
N GLN A 70 -3.51 12.64 3.81
CA GLN A 70 -2.92 11.79 4.83
C GLN A 70 -2.80 10.33 4.37
N LEU A 71 -3.62 9.93 3.40
CA LEU A 71 -3.73 8.55 2.93
C LEU A 71 -2.98 8.30 1.61
N VAL A 72 -2.56 9.36 0.91
CA VAL A 72 -1.75 9.19 -0.30
C VAL A 72 -0.37 8.61 -0.01
N ARG A 73 0.02 7.61 -0.78
CA ARG A 73 1.32 6.95 -0.70
C ARG A 73 1.97 6.83 -2.06
N GLY A 74 3.30 6.86 -2.05
CA GLY A 74 4.16 6.45 -3.15
C GLY A 74 5.03 5.26 -2.73
N THR A 75 5.57 4.55 -3.71
CA THR A 75 6.56 3.50 -3.46
C THR A 75 7.95 4.14 -3.33
N SER A 76 8.62 3.96 -2.19
CA SER A 76 9.94 4.59 -1.98
C SER A 76 11.04 3.78 -2.66
N ALA A 77 11.58 4.31 -3.76
CA ALA A 77 12.62 3.63 -4.53
C ALA A 77 13.92 3.39 -3.72
N SER A 78 14.17 4.19 -2.68
CA SER A 78 15.37 4.10 -1.84
C SER A 78 15.33 2.93 -0.85
N THR A 79 14.13 2.50 -0.45
CA THR A 79 13.92 1.39 0.50
C THR A 79 13.46 0.11 -0.20
N LEU A 80 13.11 0.20 -1.50
CA LEU A 80 12.80 -0.97 -2.30
C LEU A 80 13.98 -1.93 -2.33
N CYS A 81 13.68 -3.14 -1.91
CA CYS A 81 14.65 -4.19 -1.93
C CYS A 81 14.95 -4.64 -3.37
N ASN A 82 16.23 -4.57 -3.78
CA ASN A 82 16.66 -5.00 -5.11
C ASN A 82 16.73 -6.53 -5.31
N GLY A 83 16.29 -7.31 -4.31
CA GLY A 83 16.25 -8.78 -4.35
C GLY A 83 17.60 -9.49 -4.17
N VAL A 84 18.72 -8.74 -4.13
CA VAL A 84 20.09 -9.25 -3.95
C VAL A 84 20.50 -9.19 -2.48
N LYS A 85 20.27 -8.05 -1.80
CA LYS A 85 20.67 -7.85 -0.39
C LYS A 85 19.59 -8.10 0.65
N CYS A 86 18.34 -8.23 0.20
CA CYS A 86 17.17 -8.39 1.05
C CYS A 86 16.06 -9.10 0.26
N LYS A 87 14.91 -9.34 0.89
CA LYS A 87 13.66 -9.73 0.21
C LYS A 87 12.54 -8.83 0.71
N SER A 88 11.71 -8.33 -0.20
CA SER A 88 10.45 -7.66 0.12
C SER A 88 9.30 -8.44 -0.48
N THR A 89 8.17 -8.43 0.23
CA THR A 89 6.91 -8.98 -0.26
C THR A 89 6.07 -7.94 -0.97
N LEU A 90 6.42 -6.64 -0.93
CA LEU A 90 5.67 -5.59 -1.60
C LEU A 90 5.78 -5.75 -3.12
N ILE A 91 4.64 -5.60 -3.80
CA ILE A 91 4.56 -5.39 -5.23
C ILE A 91 4.71 -3.88 -5.45
N PRO A 92 5.85 -3.39 -5.98
CA PRO A 92 6.03 -1.96 -6.18
C PRO A 92 5.05 -1.43 -7.23
N LEU A 93 4.46 -0.28 -6.93
CA LEU A 93 3.58 0.46 -7.83
C LEU A 93 4.31 1.69 -8.37
N ASN A 94 4.12 1.95 -9.67
CA ASN A 94 4.82 3.02 -10.39
C ASN A 94 4.18 4.40 -10.17
N TYR A 95 2.90 4.43 -9.83
CA TYR A 95 2.13 5.66 -9.61
C TYR A 95 1.70 5.78 -8.14
N MET A 96 1.33 6.99 -7.74
CA MET A 96 0.77 7.25 -6.42
C MET A 96 -0.57 6.55 -6.24
N PHE A 97 -0.95 6.29 -4.99
CA PHE A 97 -2.21 5.65 -4.67
C PHE A 97 -2.70 6.00 -3.27
N ILE A 98 -3.96 5.71 -2.96
CA ILE A 98 -4.55 5.95 -1.65
C ILE A 98 -4.64 4.61 -0.89
N VAL A 99 -4.16 4.59 0.35
CA VAL A 99 -4.40 3.45 1.25
C VAL A 99 -5.71 3.62 2.03
N PRO A 100 -6.41 2.53 2.41
CA PRO A 100 -7.61 2.60 3.26
C PRO A 100 -7.38 3.23 4.64
N GLY A 101 -6.12 3.26 5.11
CA GLY A 101 -5.72 3.87 6.38
C GLY A 101 -5.49 2.88 7.52
N GLY A 102 -5.12 3.42 8.68
CA GLY A 102 -4.81 2.63 9.88
C GLY A 102 -3.59 1.71 9.69
N ARG A 103 -3.79 0.41 9.86
CA ARG A 103 -2.72 -0.60 9.73
C ARG A 103 -2.38 -0.96 8.28
N PHE A 104 -3.24 -0.58 7.32
CA PHE A 104 -3.09 -0.93 5.92
C PHE A 104 -2.08 -0.01 5.25
N ARG A 105 -1.12 -0.62 4.55
CA ARG A 105 0.05 0.06 3.98
C ARG A 105 0.31 -0.42 2.56
N GLU A 106 -0.75 -0.69 1.83
CA GLU A 106 -0.73 -1.13 0.44
C GLU A 106 -2.08 -0.85 -0.21
N GLN A 107 -2.07 -0.83 -1.55
CA GLN A 107 -3.29 -0.77 -2.34
C GLN A 107 -4.15 -2.00 -2.06
N TYR A 108 -5.46 -1.81 -1.90
CA TYR A 108 -6.43 -2.90 -1.79
C TYR A 108 -7.44 -2.83 -2.93
N TYR A 109 -7.61 -3.94 -3.65
CA TYR A 109 -8.42 -3.96 -4.87
C TYR A 109 -9.86 -3.49 -4.64
N TRP A 110 -10.60 -4.14 -3.72
CA TRP A 110 -12.01 -3.85 -3.54
C TRP A 110 -12.26 -2.46 -2.92
N ASP A 111 -11.40 -2.02 -2.00
CA ASP A 111 -11.43 -0.66 -1.43
C ASP A 111 -11.17 0.42 -2.49
N SER A 112 -10.34 0.10 -3.50
CA SER A 112 -9.95 1.04 -4.57
C SER A 112 -11.15 1.60 -5.32
N PHE A 113 -12.23 0.83 -5.45
CA PHE A 113 -13.44 1.28 -6.12
C PHE A 113 -14.05 2.49 -5.43
N TRP A 114 -14.31 2.38 -4.11
CA TRP A 114 -14.90 3.45 -3.31
C TRP A 114 -13.95 4.64 -3.15
N ILE A 115 -12.64 4.37 -3.10
CA ILE A 115 -11.62 5.40 -3.10
C ILE A 115 -11.68 6.20 -4.39
N VAL A 116 -11.67 5.55 -5.56
CA VAL A 116 -11.73 6.25 -6.86
C VAL A 116 -13.00 7.08 -6.96
N ASP A 117 -14.15 6.55 -6.56
CA ASP A 117 -15.42 7.28 -6.55
C ASP A 117 -15.34 8.56 -5.71
N GLY A 118 -14.86 8.45 -4.46
CA GLY A 118 -14.68 9.61 -3.58
C GLY A 118 -13.63 10.61 -4.07
N LEU A 119 -12.60 10.15 -4.78
CA LEU A 119 -11.61 11.01 -5.44
C LEU A 119 -12.24 11.81 -6.59
N LEU A 120 -13.14 11.19 -7.38
CA LEU A 120 -13.86 11.87 -8.46
C LEU A 120 -14.78 12.98 -7.91
N ASP A 121 -15.53 12.70 -6.85
CA ASP A 121 -16.36 13.70 -6.16
C ASP A 121 -15.51 14.84 -5.58
N SER A 122 -14.31 14.51 -5.11
CA SER A 122 -13.32 15.45 -4.61
C SER A 122 -12.55 16.21 -5.71
N GLN A 123 -12.84 15.96 -7.00
CA GLN A 123 -12.15 16.49 -8.18
C GLN A 123 -10.64 16.15 -8.24
N LEU A 124 -10.23 15.07 -7.58
CA LEU A 124 -8.86 14.59 -7.52
C LEU A 124 -8.55 13.61 -8.68
N PHE A 125 -8.81 14.06 -9.91
CA PHE A 125 -8.75 13.22 -11.11
C PHE A 125 -7.36 12.64 -11.39
N SER A 126 -6.29 13.36 -11.04
CA SER A 126 -4.92 12.90 -11.28
C SER A 126 -4.61 11.62 -10.50
N ILE A 127 -4.92 11.59 -9.20
CA ILE A 127 -4.65 10.41 -8.36
C ILE A 127 -5.66 9.28 -8.61
N ALA A 128 -6.89 9.61 -9.04
CA ALA A 128 -7.82 8.60 -9.53
C ALA A 128 -7.23 7.89 -10.77
N ASN A 129 -6.68 8.65 -11.72
CA ASN A 129 -5.99 8.09 -12.88
C ASN A 129 -4.75 7.28 -12.48
N ASP A 130 -3.90 7.80 -11.59
CA ASP A 130 -2.73 7.06 -11.08
C ASP A 130 -3.11 5.70 -10.46
N THR A 131 -4.21 5.68 -9.70
CA THR A 131 -4.76 4.46 -9.11
C THR A 131 -5.19 3.46 -10.19
N LEU A 132 -5.88 3.92 -11.24
CA LEU A 132 -6.27 3.08 -12.37
C LEU A 132 -5.07 2.57 -13.17
N GLN A 133 -4.04 3.40 -13.37
CA GLN A 133 -2.79 3.00 -14.03
C GLN A 133 -2.08 1.89 -13.26
N ASN A 134 -2.06 1.96 -11.92
CA ASN A 134 -1.54 0.90 -11.08
C ASN A 134 -2.33 -0.41 -11.24
N ILE A 135 -3.66 -0.36 -11.25
CA ILE A 135 -4.51 -1.54 -11.50
C ILE A 135 -4.24 -2.14 -12.89
N MET A 136 -4.10 -1.32 -13.92
CA MET A 136 -3.76 -1.77 -15.27
C MET A 136 -2.38 -2.43 -15.32
N ASN A 137 -1.39 -1.90 -14.61
CA ASN A 137 -0.06 -2.51 -14.50
C ASN A 137 -0.13 -3.88 -13.82
N GLU A 138 -0.93 -4.02 -12.76
CA GLU A 138 -1.15 -5.30 -12.09
C GLU A 138 -1.83 -6.32 -13.01
N LEU A 139 -2.86 -5.90 -13.75
CA LEU A 139 -3.50 -6.74 -14.77
C LEU A 139 -2.50 -7.16 -15.87
N GLY A 140 -1.65 -6.25 -16.35
CA GLY A 140 -0.63 -6.59 -17.34
C GLY A 140 0.43 -7.56 -16.80
N ARG A 141 0.78 -7.45 -15.52
CA ARG A 141 1.81 -8.28 -14.88
C ARG A 141 1.31 -9.65 -14.44
N PHE A 142 0.07 -9.72 -13.93
CA PHE A 142 -0.45 -10.91 -13.25
C PHE A 142 -1.70 -11.50 -13.91
N SER A 143 -2.30 -10.82 -14.90
CA SER A 143 -3.61 -11.17 -15.52
C SER A 143 -4.81 -11.12 -14.55
N PHE A 144 -4.64 -10.57 -13.36
CA PHE A 144 -5.68 -10.22 -12.39
C PHE A 144 -5.12 -9.14 -11.44
N THR A 145 -5.98 -8.51 -10.65
CA THR A 145 -5.58 -7.52 -9.63
C THR A 145 -5.51 -8.21 -8.27
N PRO A 146 -4.34 -8.29 -7.60
CA PRO A 146 -4.22 -8.85 -6.27
C PRO A 146 -5.08 -8.11 -5.24
N ASN A 147 -5.58 -8.83 -4.24
CA ASN A 147 -6.38 -8.19 -3.19
C ASN A 147 -5.59 -7.12 -2.43
N GLY A 148 -4.29 -7.33 -2.25
CA GLY A 148 -3.35 -6.37 -1.67
C GLY A 148 -2.05 -6.36 -2.47
N GLY A 149 -1.31 -5.26 -2.40
CA GLY A 149 -0.01 -5.06 -3.08
C GLY A 149 1.15 -5.92 -2.55
N ARG A 150 0.92 -7.21 -2.24
CA ARG A 150 1.90 -8.14 -1.71
C ARG A 150 1.96 -9.41 -2.55
N ILE A 151 3.16 -9.97 -2.73
CA ILE A 151 3.39 -11.16 -3.58
C ILE A 151 2.59 -12.38 -3.13
N TYR A 152 2.25 -12.50 -1.85
CA TYR A 152 1.45 -13.62 -1.32
C TYR A 152 -0.07 -13.45 -1.58
N CYS A 153 -0.51 -12.25 -1.98
CA CYS A 153 -1.87 -11.99 -2.45
C CYS A 153 -2.02 -12.27 -3.96
N ALA A 154 -0.92 -12.51 -4.66
CA ALA A 154 -0.91 -13.00 -6.03
C ALA A 154 -0.81 -14.54 -6.04
N PRO A 155 -1.52 -15.26 -6.92
CA PRO A 155 -1.28 -16.67 -7.17
C PRO A 155 0.19 -16.90 -7.53
N PRO A 156 0.73 -18.09 -7.23
CA PRO A 156 2.02 -18.48 -7.75
C PRO A 156 1.97 -18.42 -9.29
N CYS A 157 2.95 -17.73 -9.86
CA CYS A 157 3.17 -17.65 -11.30
C CYS A 157 3.33 -19.09 -11.83
N ARG A 158 2.25 -19.70 -12.34
CA ARG A 158 2.39 -20.94 -13.11
C ARG A 158 3.07 -20.52 -14.40
N SER A 159 4.32 -20.93 -14.59
CA SER A 159 5.01 -20.78 -15.87
C SER A 159 4.09 -21.27 -16.98
N ALA A 160 3.98 -20.50 -18.06
CA ALA A 160 3.43 -20.95 -19.32
C ALA A 160 3.90 -22.38 -19.62
N ARG A 161 2.97 -23.33 -19.60
CA ARG A 161 3.13 -24.59 -20.29
C ARG A 161 2.11 -24.56 -21.42
N LEU A 162 2.54 -23.99 -22.54
CA LEU A 162 1.92 -24.23 -23.83
C LEU A 162 1.98 -25.75 -24.06
N HIS A 163 0.82 -26.40 -24.04
CA HIS A 163 0.50 -27.60 -24.80
C HIS A 163 -0.99 -27.56 -25.12
#